data_AF-A0A971DX97-F1
#
_entry.id   AF-A0A971DX97-F1
#
_cell.length_a   1.000
_cell.length_b   1.000
_cell.length_c   1.000
_cell.angle_alpha   90.00
_cell.angle_beta   90.00
_cell.angle_gamma   90.00
#
_symmetry.space_group_name_H-M   'P 1'
#
loop_
_entity.id
_entity.type
_entity.pdbx_description
1 polymer ?
#
loop_
_entity_poly.entity_id
_entity_poly.type
_entity_poly.pdbx_seq_one_letter_code
_entity_poly.pdbx_strand_id
1 'polypeptide(L)'
;MKILTTLQICVLLLLFISCDNEKDDKTLLTIEKINGYVQKGPFLNGTAITISELSADFIPTGKNFSSQILDNKGTFEVRNVNFVSQYVELKADGFYFNEITNSNSESQITLFALSDITDKRSLNVNVLSNLEKRRTEYLISNGSDFADAKKQAQSEILSLFEMSKPDIAESELLDISKPGDDNAILLAISVILQGYLPVSDLSELLANISTDMREDGVLNSSFLGSTLINNAKTIKLDQIRENLENRYENLGLSLTIPDFEKYVTQFINNTDFEYTGGIKYPETGNFGINLLYREKTEYASGTYSLKAVLPEGTSLKIKIVGQHHWFYPAFQVETGWNPSAWNNEDRSRTFTSTRTGEIDFEMSLLAFQDDSLNTYTNKINIEVYENNSDELTWEKEISIK
;
A
#
# COMPACT_ATOMS: atom_id res chain seq x y z
N MET A 1 102.39 -7.56 42.93
CA MET A 1 101.66 -8.44 43.86
C MET A 1 100.50 -7.63 44.43
N LYS A 2 99.26 -8.14 44.25
CA LYS A 2 97.89 -7.73 44.69
C LYS A 2 97.76 -6.49 45.62
N ILE A 3 96.75 -5.62 45.42
CA ILE A 3 95.40 -5.68 46.04
C ILE A 3 94.44 -4.84 45.15
N LEU A 4 93.45 -5.44 44.48
CA LEU A 4 92.04 -5.69 44.87
C LEU A 4 91.20 -4.42 45.18
N THR A 5 90.43 -3.98 44.18
CA THR A 5 89.27 -3.09 44.34
C THR A 5 88.02 -3.80 43.84
N THR A 6 87.08 -4.04 44.75
CA THR A 6 85.71 -4.51 44.50
C THR A 6 84.79 -3.32 44.33
N LEU A 7 84.07 -3.25 43.20
CA LEU A 7 82.80 -2.54 43.12
C LEU A 7 81.85 -3.31 42.20
N GLN A 8 80.81 -3.87 42.81
CA GLN A 8 79.71 -4.59 42.16
C GLN A 8 78.86 -3.63 41.32
N ILE A 9 78.67 -3.95 40.04
CA ILE A 9 77.67 -3.32 39.17
C ILE A 9 76.48 -4.27 39.11
N CYS A 10 75.37 -3.90 39.74
CA CYS A 10 74.06 -4.51 39.52
C CYS A 10 73.51 -4.01 38.19
N VAL A 11 73.41 -4.90 37.19
CA VAL A 11 72.68 -4.66 35.95
C VAL A 11 71.21 -4.99 36.21
N LEU A 12 70.38 -3.96 36.34
CA LEU A 12 68.93 -4.09 36.32
C LEU A 12 68.47 -3.96 34.86
N LEU A 13 68.14 -5.09 34.23
CA LEU A 13 67.59 -5.13 32.88
C LEU A 13 66.11 -4.72 32.95
N LEU A 14 65.81 -3.44 32.69
CA LEU A 14 64.45 -2.96 32.47
C LEU A 14 64.02 -3.31 31.05
N LEU A 15 63.21 -4.37 30.93
CA LEU A 15 62.42 -4.66 29.73
C LEU A 15 61.35 -3.56 29.58
N PHE A 16 61.58 -2.61 28.68
CA PHE A 16 60.51 -1.77 28.17
C PHE A 16 59.62 -2.62 27.26
N ILE A 17 58.52 -3.13 27.82
CA ILE A 17 57.37 -3.56 27.05
C ILE A 17 56.76 -2.26 26.50
N SER A 18 57.07 -1.98 25.23
CA SER A 18 56.35 -0.98 24.46
C SER A 18 54.93 -1.50 24.27
N CYS A 19 53.96 -0.89 24.96
CA CYS A 19 52.57 -0.99 24.57
C CYS A 19 52.45 -0.39 23.16
N ASP A 20 52.23 -1.24 22.16
CA ASP A 20 51.65 -0.81 20.91
C ASP A 20 50.25 -0.28 21.24
N ASN A 21 50.15 1.04 21.36
CA ASN A 21 48.88 1.71 21.22
C ASN A 21 48.54 1.63 19.73
N GLU A 22 47.88 0.54 19.33
CA GLU A 22 47.09 0.52 18.10
C GLU A 22 46.09 1.67 18.20
N LYS A 23 46.47 2.81 17.62
CA LYS A 23 45.51 3.85 17.30
C LYS A 23 44.59 3.23 16.27
N ASP A 24 43.39 2.92 16.72
CA ASP A 24 42.22 2.64 15.90
C ASP A 24 42.00 3.88 14.99
N ASP A 25 42.73 3.94 13.87
CA ASP A 25 42.65 5.01 12.89
C ASP A 25 41.40 4.77 12.04
N LYS A 26 40.23 4.85 12.68
CA LYS A 26 38.94 4.80 11.99
C LYS A 26 38.89 5.99 11.06
N THR A 27 39.13 5.72 9.77
CA THR A 27 39.24 6.74 8.75
C THR A 27 37.90 7.43 8.61
N LEU A 28 37.89 8.75 8.78
CA LEU A 28 36.69 9.56 8.70
C LEU A 28 36.22 9.63 7.24
N LEU A 29 35.00 9.18 6.97
CA LEU A 29 34.32 9.27 5.69
C LEU A 29 33.66 10.64 5.56
N THR A 30 34.35 11.58 4.91
CA THR A 30 33.78 12.89 4.57
C THR A 30 32.99 12.81 3.26
N ILE A 31 31.70 13.09 3.33
CA ILE A 31 30.81 13.15 2.17
C ILE A 31 30.30 14.58 1.99
N GLU A 32 30.61 15.17 0.83
CA GLU A 32 30.20 16.53 0.49
C GLU A 32 28.67 16.67 0.47
N LYS A 33 27.97 15.66 -0.06
CA LYS A 33 26.53 15.70 -0.26
C LYS A 33 25.91 14.31 -0.34
N ILE A 34 24.78 14.13 0.35
CA ILE A 34 23.83 13.04 0.18
C ILE A 34 22.49 13.65 -0.24
N ASN A 35 21.87 13.11 -1.27
CA ASN A 35 20.56 13.56 -1.75
C ASN A 35 19.64 12.37 -2.06
N GLY A 36 18.40 12.66 -2.41
CA GLY A 36 17.47 11.66 -2.93
C GLY A 36 16.03 12.11 -2.78
N TYR A 37 15.13 11.15 -2.89
CA TYR A 37 13.69 11.35 -2.81
C TYR A 37 13.06 10.52 -1.69
N VAL A 38 12.01 11.07 -1.07
CA VAL A 38 11.11 10.28 -0.20
C VAL A 38 9.80 10.03 -0.94
N GLN A 39 9.46 8.76 -1.13
CA GLN A 39 8.42 8.33 -2.07
C GLN A 39 7.53 7.20 -1.53
N LYS A 40 6.26 7.53 -1.34
CA LYS A 40 5.10 6.61 -1.36
C LYS A 40 4.25 7.01 -2.58
N GLY A 41 3.70 8.22 -2.52
CA GLY A 41 3.84 9.20 -3.59
C GLY A 41 4.88 10.25 -3.20
N PRO A 42 5.12 11.32 -4.00
CA PRO A 42 6.09 12.35 -3.63
C PRO A 42 5.71 12.99 -2.29
N PHE A 43 6.62 12.94 -1.32
CA PHE A 43 6.41 13.60 -0.03
C PHE A 43 6.36 15.12 -0.17
N LEU A 44 5.64 15.76 0.74
CA LEU A 44 5.40 17.20 0.71
C LEU A 44 6.57 17.99 1.29
N ASN A 45 6.67 19.24 0.84
CA ASN A 45 7.62 20.21 1.38
C ASN A 45 7.47 20.35 2.92
N GLY A 46 8.59 20.39 3.63
CA GLY A 46 8.65 20.49 5.09
C GLY A 46 8.67 19.15 5.82
N THR A 47 8.53 18.03 5.11
CA THR A 47 8.77 16.67 5.65
C THR A 47 10.16 16.58 6.27
N ALA A 48 10.25 16.02 7.48
CA ALA A 48 11.53 15.84 8.16
C ALA A 48 12.25 14.60 7.63
N ILE A 49 13.55 14.72 7.37
CA ILE A 49 14.43 13.60 7.05
C ILE A 49 15.59 13.58 8.05
N THR A 50 15.92 12.41 8.59
CA THR A 50 17.09 12.19 9.45
C THR A 50 17.93 11.07 8.88
N ILE A 51 19.24 11.31 8.77
CA ILE A 51 20.25 10.31 8.44
C ILE A 51 21.03 10.01 9.72
N SER A 52 20.89 8.79 10.22
CA SER A 52 21.54 8.30 11.44
C SER A 52 22.70 7.38 11.07
N GLU A 53 23.89 7.63 11.63
CA GLU A 53 25.03 6.73 11.51
C GLU A 53 24.80 5.45 12.33
N LEU A 54 25.08 4.30 11.73
CA LEU A 54 25.03 2.99 12.37
C LEU A 54 26.44 2.41 12.51
N SER A 55 26.73 1.68 13.58
CA SER A 55 27.95 0.91 13.71
C SER A 55 27.99 -0.28 12.74
N ALA A 56 29.11 -1.01 12.70
CA ALA A 56 29.21 -2.27 11.95
C ALA A 56 28.21 -3.34 12.42
N ASP A 57 27.79 -3.27 13.69
CA ASP A 57 26.76 -4.14 14.27
C ASP A 57 25.33 -3.56 14.10
N PHE A 58 25.16 -2.54 13.24
CA PHE A 58 23.88 -1.87 12.97
C PHE A 58 23.24 -1.21 14.20
N ILE A 59 24.05 -0.79 15.17
CA ILE A 59 23.60 -0.06 16.36
C ILE A 59 23.77 1.45 16.09
N PRO A 60 22.74 2.29 16.36
CA PRO A 60 22.87 3.74 16.23
C PRO A 60 24.02 4.30 17.06
N THR A 61 24.91 5.10 16.44
CA THR A 61 26.05 5.72 17.14
C THR A 61 25.67 7.00 17.88
N GLY A 62 24.47 7.53 17.62
CA GLY A 62 23.99 8.82 18.11
C GLY A 62 24.36 10.00 17.21
N LYS A 63 25.16 9.79 16.16
CA LYS A 63 25.43 10.82 15.16
C LYS A 63 24.31 10.87 14.12
N ASN A 64 23.57 11.97 14.12
CA ASN A 64 22.43 12.19 13.24
C ASN A 64 22.61 13.49 12.45
N PHE A 65 22.17 13.48 11.20
CA PHE A 65 22.07 14.66 10.35
C PHE A 65 20.61 14.82 9.92
N SER A 66 19.99 15.93 10.29
CA SER A 66 18.61 16.20 9.92
C SER A 66 18.54 17.28 8.84
N SER A 67 17.56 17.13 7.95
CA SER A 67 17.20 18.11 6.93
C SER A 67 15.68 18.08 6.74
N GLN A 68 15.20 18.83 5.77
CA GLN A 68 13.80 18.82 5.36
C GLN A 68 13.70 18.72 3.84
N ILE A 69 12.61 18.13 3.37
CA ILE A 69 12.27 18.14 1.96
C ILE A 69 11.96 19.58 1.54
N LEU A 70 12.59 20.03 0.45
CA LEU A 70 12.55 21.44 0.01
C LEU A 70 11.51 21.72 -1.07
N ASP A 71 10.89 20.68 -1.63
CA ASP A 71 9.92 20.77 -2.70
C ASP A 71 8.79 19.73 -2.55
N ASN A 72 7.76 19.85 -3.39
CA ASN A 72 6.64 18.90 -3.40
C ASN A 72 6.90 17.66 -4.27
N LYS A 73 8.17 17.42 -4.66
CA LYS A 73 8.65 16.25 -5.39
C LYS A 73 9.25 15.20 -4.46
N GLY A 74 9.43 15.54 -3.18
CA GLY A 74 10.04 14.68 -2.19
C GLY A 74 11.56 14.82 -2.10
N THR A 75 12.17 15.83 -2.74
CA THR A 75 13.63 15.97 -2.81
C THR A 75 14.22 16.42 -1.48
N PHE A 76 15.25 15.72 -1.00
CA PHE A 76 16.06 16.16 0.14
C PHE A 76 17.54 16.23 -0.21
N GLU A 77 18.26 17.00 0.61
CA GLU A 77 19.70 17.14 0.53
C GLU A 77 20.30 17.38 1.92
N VAL A 78 21.43 16.72 2.19
CA VAL A 78 22.27 16.93 3.37
C VAL A 78 23.71 17.13 2.90
N ARG A 79 24.37 18.18 3.38
CA ARG A 79 25.73 18.55 2.96
C ARG A 79 26.75 18.38 4.08
N ASN A 80 28.00 18.16 3.69
CA ASN A 80 29.18 18.15 4.55
C ASN A 80 29.03 17.23 5.77
N VAL A 81 28.65 15.99 5.51
CA VAL A 81 28.48 14.97 6.54
C VAL A 81 29.76 14.19 6.74
N ASN A 82 30.04 13.85 7.99
CA ASN A 82 31.25 13.15 8.39
C ASN A 82 30.88 11.89 9.15
N PHE A 83 31.10 10.74 8.54
CA PHE A 83 30.83 9.44 9.12
C PHE A 83 32.13 8.73 9.52
N VAL A 84 32.02 7.80 10.45
CA VAL A 84 33.08 6.86 10.86
C VAL A 84 32.75 5.47 10.33
N SER A 85 31.46 5.16 10.20
CA SER A 85 30.93 3.94 9.60
C SER A 85 30.23 4.27 8.28
N GLN A 86 30.27 3.34 7.34
CA GLN A 86 29.59 3.46 6.05
C GLN A 86 28.09 3.10 6.13
N TYR A 87 27.60 2.61 7.26
CA TYR A 87 26.19 2.23 7.39
C TYR A 87 25.34 3.38 7.93
N VAL A 88 24.21 3.63 7.27
CA VAL A 88 23.26 4.67 7.66
C VAL A 88 21.82 4.18 7.64
N GLU A 89 21.02 4.71 8.56
CA GLU A 89 19.56 4.65 8.53
C GLU A 89 19.02 6.01 8.10
N LEU A 90 18.16 6.01 7.09
CA LEU A 90 17.36 7.17 6.73
C LEU A 90 15.97 6.99 7.33
N LYS A 91 15.46 8.04 7.97
CA LYS A 91 14.10 8.12 8.50
C LYS A 91 13.42 9.36 7.94
N ALA A 92 12.34 9.16 7.19
CA ALA A 92 11.48 10.22 6.71
C ALA A 92 10.15 10.20 7.45
N ASP A 93 9.65 11.37 7.85
CA ASP A 93 8.39 11.53 8.58
C ASP A 93 7.62 12.72 8.04
N GLY A 94 6.47 12.46 7.42
CA GLY A 94 5.69 13.53 6.80
C GLY A 94 4.48 13.07 6.00
N PHE A 95 3.85 14.08 5.39
CA PHE A 95 2.71 13.91 4.50
C PHE A 95 3.19 13.57 3.09
N TYR A 96 2.36 12.83 2.34
CA TYR A 96 2.64 12.44 0.97
C TYR A 96 1.43 12.72 0.07
N PHE A 97 1.68 12.82 -1.23
CA PHE A 97 0.60 12.80 -2.21
C PHE A 97 0.09 11.36 -2.36
N ASN A 98 -1.19 11.12 -2.07
CA ASN A 98 -1.86 9.84 -2.27
C ASN A 98 -2.35 9.74 -3.71
N GLU A 99 -1.67 8.90 -4.48
CA GLU A 99 -1.92 8.64 -5.90
C GLU A 99 -3.26 7.95 -6.17
N ILE A 100 -3.85 7.30 -5.16
CA ILE A 100 -5.14 6.61 -5.27
C ILE A 100 -6.31 7.60 -5.18
N THR A 101 -6.25 8.52 -4.20
CA THR A 101 -7.33 9.49 -3.92
C THR A 101 -7.13 10.84 -4.61
N ASN A 102 -6.01 11.05 -5.30
CA ASN A 102 -5.64 12.32 -5.93
C ASN A 102 -5.60 13.49 -4.93
N SER A 103 -5.13 13.25 -3.72
CA SER A 103 -5.10 14.23 -2.64
C SER A 103 -3.86 14.05 -1.76
N ASN A 104 -3.54 15.05 -0.95
CA ASN A 104 -2.50 14.88 0.07
C ASN A 104 -3.05 13.97 1.20
N SER A 105 -2.17 13.19 1.82
CA SER A 105 -2.52 12.33 2.95
C SER A 105 -3.12 13.12 4.11
N GLU A 106 -4.08 12.53 4.82
CA GLU A 106 -4.74 13.17 5.98
C GLU A 106 -3.87 13.14 7.25
N SER A 107 -2.90 12.23 7.30
CA SER A 107 -1.90 12.14 8.36
C SER A 107 -0.51 11.82 7.81
N GLN A 108 0.49 11.90 8.69
CA GLN A 108 1.88 11.59 8.37
C GLN A 108 2.13 10.09 8.41
N ILE A 109 3.12 9.65 7.63
CA ILE A 109 3.68 8.31 7.71
C ILE A 109 5.19 8.40 7.94
N THR A 110 5.74 7.43 8.67
CA THR A 110 7.18 7.27 8.83
C THR A 110 7.66 6.15 7.92
N LEU A 111 8.68 6.43 7.10
CA LEU A 111 9.35 5.42 6.28
C LEU A 111 10.85 5.41 6.59
N PHE A 112 11.46 4.24 6.37
CA PHE A 112 12.88 4.02 6.64
C PHE A 112 13.62 3.46 5.43
N ALA A 113 14.94 3.64 5.42
CA ALA A 113 15.85 2.93 4.52
C ALA A 113 17.18 2.64 5.24
N LEU A 114 17.76 1.47 4.95
CA LEU A 114 19.13 1.12 5.36
C LEU A 114 20.03 1.13 4.13
N SER A 115 21.22 1.71 4.24
CA SER A 115 22.19 1.76 3.14
C SER A 115 23.64 1.69 3.63
N ASP A 116 24.49 1.12 2.79
CA ASP A 116 25.94 1.34 2.77
C ASP A 116 26.25 2.52 1.84
N ILE A 117 26.87 3.57 2.37
CA ILE A 117 27.21 4.82 1.65
C ILE A 117 28.65 4.86 1.13
N THR A 118 29.38 3.74 1.09
CA THR A 118 30.75 3.70 0.54
C THR A 118 30.80 4.34 -0.86
N ASP A 119 29.98 3.83 -1.78
CA ASP A 119 29.93 4.26 -3.19
C ASP A 119 28.61 4.96 -3.59
N LYS A 120 27.72 5.23 -2.63
CA LYS A 120 26.40 5.82 -2.88
C LYS A 120 26.31 7.25 -2.34
N ARG A 121 25.77 8.16 -3.16
CA ARG A 121 25.51 9.57 -2.78
C ARG A 121 24.06 9.99 -3.02
N SER A 122 23.28 9.15 -3.69
CA SER A 122 21.86 9.34 -3.91
C SER A 122 21.11 8.17 -3.29
N LEU A 123 20.26 8.45 -2.30
CA LEU A 123 19.56 7.47 -1.48
C LEU A 123 18.11 7.91 -1.32
N ASN A 124 17.19 7.05 -1.69
CA ASN A 124 15.76 7.26 -1.59
C ASN A 124 15.21 6.55 -0.36
N VAL A 125 14.08 7.04 0.15
CA VAL A 125 13.28 6.37 1.18
C VAL A 125 11.93 6.03 0.57
N ASN A 126 11.58 4.76 0.51
CA ASN A 126 10.33 4.31 -0.09
C ASN A 126 9.72 3.11 0.63
N VAL A 127 8.60 2.60 0.11
CA VAL A 127 7.89 1.48 0.74
C VAL A 127 8.69 0.19 0.77
N LEU A 128 9.50 -0.09 -0.25
CA LEU A 128 10.33 -1.29 -0.31
C LEU A 128 11.47 -1.21 0.72
N SER A 129 12.18 -0.07 0.76
CA SER A 129 13.25 0.14 1.73
C SER A 129 12.75 0.09 3.18
N ASN A 130 11.49 0.45 3.38
CA ASN A 130 10.83 0.37 4.68
C ASN A 130 10.49 -1.08 5.08
N LEU A 131 9.86 -1.84 4.18
CA LEU A 131 9.43 -3.22 4.43
C LEU A 131 10.61 -4.15 4.70
N GLU A 132 11.71 -4.00 3.96
CA GLU A 132 12.87 -4.88 4.10
C GLU A 132 13.71 -4.61 5.36
N LYS A 133 13.51 -3.46 6.04
CA LYS A 133 14.38 -3.01 7.16
C LYS A 133 14.50 -4.04 8.27
N ARG A 134 13.36 -4.45 8.85
CA ARG A 134 13.35 -5.37 10.00
C ARG A 134 13.90 -6.74 9.64
N ARG A 135 13.65 -7.19 8.41
CA ARG A 135 14.18 -8.44 7.89
C ARG A 135 15.69 -8.36 7.69
N THR A 136 16.18 -7.26 7.14
CA THR A 136 17.62 -6.97 6.98
C THR A 136 18.33 -6.98 8.34
N GLU A 137 17.80 -6.25 9.33
CA GLU A 137 18.35 -6.23 10.70
C GLU A 137 18.38 -7.63 11.34
N TYR A 138 17.31 -8.42 11.16
CA TYR A 138 17.26 -9.79 11.66
C TYR A 138 18.33 -10.68 11.02
N LEU A 139 18.47 -10.64 9.70
CA LEU A 139 19.48 -11.44 8.97
C LEU A 139 20.91 -11.09 9.40
N ILE A 140 21.21 -9.80 9.61
CA ILE A 140 22.51 -9.34 10.12
C ILE A 140 22.75 -9.83 11.55
N SER A 141 21.74 -9.73 12.42
CA SER A 141 21.85 -10.23 13.80
C SER A 141 22.12 -11.75 13.88
N ASN A 142 21.77 -12.49 12.82
CA ASN A 142 22.05 -13.91 12.65
C ASN A 142 23.32 -14.20 11.84
N GLY A 143 24.15 -13.18 11.58
CA GLY A 143 25.49 -13.31 11.01
C GLY A 143 25.59 -13.11 9.49
N SER A 144 24.53 -12.66 8.82
CA SER A 144 24.60 -12.32 7.40
C SER A 144 25.35 -11.01 7.18
N ASP A 145 26.10 -10.90 6.09
CA ASP A 145 26.65 -9.61 5.64
C ASP A 145 25.51 -8.67 5.20
N PHE A 146 25.72 -7.36 5.34
CA PHE A 146 24.71 -6.36 5.00
C PHE A 146 24.22 -6.48 3.54
N ALA A 147 25.12 -6.67 2.58
CA ALA A 147 24.75 -6.71 1.17
C ALA A 147 23.91 -7.96 0.84
N ASP A 148 24.26 -9.10 1.43
CA ASP A 148 23.50 -10.35 1.27
C ASP A 148 22.15 -10.28 2.00
N ALA A 149 22.13 -9.73 3.22
CA ALA A 149 20.91 -9.52 3.99
C ALA A 149 19.91 -8.62 3.24
N LYS A 150 20.38 -7.51 2.65
CA LYS A 150 19.58 -6.61 1.82
C LYS A 150 18.98 -7.31 0.60
N LYS A 151 19.80 -8.04 -0.17
CA LYS A 151 19.34 -8.77 -1.35
C LYS A 151 18.31 -9.83 -0.99
N GLN A 152 18.55 -10.59 0.08
CA GLN A 152 17.61 -11.60 0.54
C GLN A 152 16.29 -10.96 0.98
N ALA A 153 16.34 -9.98 1.88
CA ALA A 153 15.15 -9.29 2.38
C ALA A 153 14.32 -8.68 1.23
N GLN A 154 14.97 -7.99 0.29
CA GLN A 154 14.31 -7.43 -0.89
C GLN A 154 13.64 -8.53 -1.72
N SER A 155 14.33 -9.64 -2.01
CA SER A 155 13.78 -10.74 -2.80
C SER A 155 12.57 -11.43 -2.14
N GLU A 156 12.59 -11.55 -0.81
CA GLU A 156 11.48 -12.10 -0.01
C GLU A 156 10.27 -11.15 -0.03
N ILE A 157 10.50 -9.83 0.10
CA ILE A 157 9.44 -8.82 -0.07
C ILE A 157 8.85 -8.86 -1.48
N LEU A 158 9.67 -8.98 -2.54
CA LEU A 158 9.15 -9.09 -3.91
C LEU A 158 8.32 -10.36 -4.10
N SER A 159 8.76 -11.47 -3.50
CA SER A 159 8.06 -12.76 -3.58
C SER A 159 6.67 -12.69 -2.94
N LEU A 160 6.49 -11.93 -1.85
CA LEU A 160 5.17 -11.65 -1.27
C LEU A 160 4.19 -11.06 -2.31
N PHE A 161 4.69 -10.21 -3.21
CA PHE A 161 3.85 -9.59 -4.24
C PHE A 161 3.82 -10.38 -5.55
N GLU A 162 4.23 -11.65 -5.54
CA GLU A 162 4.31 -12.52 -6.72
C GLU A 162 5.24 -11.97 -7.81
N MET A 163 6.28 -11.22 -7.41
CA MET A 163 7.25 -10.61 -8.31
C MET A 163 8.64 -11.22 -8.11
N SER A 164 9.39 -11.37 -9.20
CA SER A 164 10.78 -11.83 -9.15
C SER A 164 11.61 -11.09 -10.19
N LYS A 165 12.67 -10.43 -9.72
CA LYS A 165 13.63 -9.73 -10.57
C LYS A 165 15.03 -9.79 -9.94
N PRO A 166 15.85 -10.81 -10.28
CA PRO A 166 17.16 -11.02 -9.65
C PRO A 166 18.17 -9.88 -9.86
N ASP A 167 17.98 -9.07 -10.90
CA ASP A 167 18.81 -7.94 -11.28
C ASP A 167 18.24 -6.58 -10.85
N ILE A 168 17.21 -6.56 -9.99
CA ILE A 168 16.64 -5.31 -9.47
C ILE A 168 17.70 -4.53 -8.68
N ALA A 169 17.72 -3.21 -8.85
CA ALA A 169 18.54 -2.35 -8.02
C ALA A 169 18.08 -2.37 -6.55
N GLU A 170 18.98 -2.01 -5.64
CA GLU A 170 18.67 -1.91 -4.21
C GLU A 170 17.50 -0.94 -3.96
N SER A 171 16.65 -1.25 -2.98
CA SER A 171 15.37 -0.56 -2.77
C SER A 171 15.52 0.95 -2.63
N GLU A 172 16.57 1.43 -1.95
CA GLU A 172 16.88 2.85 -1.79
C GLU A 172 17.46 3.54 -3.03
N LEU A 173 17.61 2.83 -4.16
CA LEU A 173 18.01 3.41 -5.44
C LEU A 173 16.83 3.57 -6.42
N LEU A 174 15.67 3.01 -6.07
CA LEU A 174 14.46 3.02 -6.88
C LEU A 174 13.71 4.34 -6.75
N ASP A 175 13.08 4.78 -7.84
CA ASP A 175 12.46 6.09 -7.98
C ASP A 175 11.19 6.02 -8.86
N ILE A 176 10.01 6.22 -8.26
CA ILE A 176 8.71 6.11 -8.96
C ILE A 176 8.53 7.13 -10.09
N SER A 177 9.36 8.19 -10.12
CA SER A 177 9.31 9.23 -11.15
C SER A 177 10.12 8.89 -12.40
N LYS A 178 10.83 7.75 -12.40
CA LYS A 178 11.67 7.29 -13.50
C LYS A 178 11.04 6.09 -14.22
N PRO A 179 11.29 5.94 -15.54
CA PRO A 179 10.88 4.75 -16.27
C PRO A 179 11.68 3.51 -15.83
N GLY A 180 11.27 2.34 -16.30
CA GLY A 180 11.97 1.07 -16.08
C GLY A 180 11.25 0.13 -15.13
N ASP A 181 11.54 -1.16 -15.28
CA ASP A 181 10.85 -2.25 -14.58
C ASP A 181 11.04 -2.19 -13.06
N ASP A 182 12.22 -1.83 -12.57
CA ASP A 182 12.51 -1.72 -11.14
C ASP A 182 11.61 -0.67 -10.47
N ASN A 183 11.44 0.49 -11.13
CA ASN A 183 10.61 1.59 -10.65
C ASN A 183 9.11 1.26 -10.78
N ALA A 184 8.73 0.50 -11.82
CA ALA A 184 7.38 -0.03 -11.98
C ALA A 184 7.01 -1.00 -10.85
N ILE A 185 7.93 -1.89 -10.46
CA ILE A 185 7.76 -2.81 -9.32
C ILE A 185 7.55 -2.03 -8.02
N LEU A 186 8.39 -1.02 -7.76
CA LEU A 186 8.22 -0.15 -6.59
C LEU A 186 6.83 0.49 -6.56
N LEU A 187 6.40 1.08 -7.68
CA LEU A 187 5.10 1.74 -7.77
C LEU A 187 3.95 0.75 -7.60
N ALA A 188 4.02 -0.44 -8.22
CA ALA A 188 3.00 -1.47 -8.08
C ALA A 188 2.82 -1.90 -6.62
N ILE A 189 3.91 -2.14 -5.90
CA ILE A 189 3.89 -2.49 -4.48
C ILE A 189 3.32 -1.33 -3.65
N SER A 190 3.72 -0.09 -3.97
CA SER A 190 3.22 1.12 -3.32
C SER A 190 1.70 1.28 -3.38
N VAL A 191 1.11 1.05 -4.55
CA VAL A 191 -0.34 1.19 -4.78
C VAL A 191 -1.14 0.02 -4.20
N ILE A 192 -0.60 -1.20 -4.25
CA ILE A 192 -1.22 -2.39 -3.60
C ILE A 192 -1.26 -2.18 -2.09
N LEU A 193 -0.18 -1.67 -1.49
CA LEU A 193 -0.14 -1.35 -0.07
C LEU A 193 -1.12 -0.22 0.29
N GLN A 194 -1.25 0.81 -0.56
CA GLN A 194 -2.17 1.93 -0.30
C GLN A 194 -3.62 1.48 -0.30
N GLY A 195 -4.07 0.84 -1.38
CA GLY A 195 -5.50 0.66 -1.65
C GLY A 195 -6.29 1.95 -1.40
N TYR A 196 -7.50 1.80 -0.86
CA TYR A 196 -8.27 2.92 -0.32
C TYR A 196 -8.15 3.04 1.21
N LEU A 197 -7.05 2.53 1.78
CA LEU A 197 -6.86 2.53 3.22
C LEU A 197 -6.63 3.95 3.75
N PRO A 198 -7.23 4.29 4.91
CA PRO A 198 -6.77 5.40 5.72
C PRO A 198 -5.27 5.29 6.02
N VAL A 199 -4.60 6.42 6.22
CA VAL A 199 -3.14 6.44 6.43
C VAL A 199 -2.73 5.72 7.73
N SER A 200 -3.60 5.72 8.75
CA SER A 200 -3.43 4.90 9.95
C SER A 200 -3.32 3.42 9.63
N ASP A 201 -4.24 2.95 8.79
CA ASP A 201 -4.41 1.53 8.47
C ASP A 201 -3.30 1.07 7.53
N LEU A 202 -2.83 1.94 6.62
CA LEU A 202 -1.61 1.72 5.85
C LEU A 202 -0.38 1.58 6.78
N SER A 203 -0.25 2.46 7.75
CA SER A 203 0.88 2.44 8.69
C SER A 203 0.88 1.15 9.52
N GLU A 204 -0.30 0.72 9.97
CA GLU A 204 -0.50 -0.56 10.63
C GLU A 204 -0.19 -1.75 9.72
N LEU A 205 -0.67 -1.73 8.47
CA LEU A 205 -0.40 -2.77 7.48
C LEU A 205 1.11 -2.95 7.24
N LEU A 206 1.84 -1.87 7.01
CA LEU A 206 3.30 -1.91 6.83
C LEU A 206 4.00 -2.48 8.07
N ALA A 207 3.60 -2.05 9.27
CA ALA A 207 4.19 -2.52 10.52
C ALA A 207 3.91 -4.00 10.78
N ASN A 208 2.69 -4.46 10.49
CA ASN A 208 2.27 -5.85 10.68
C ASN A 208 2.96 -6.78 9.67
N ILE A 209 3.04 -6.40 8.38
CA ILE A 209 3.81 -7.15 7.38
C ILE A 209 5.28 -7.25 7.81
N SER A 210 5.90 -6.13 8.19
CA SER A 210 7.30 -6.11 8.62
C SER A 210 7.55 -6.92 9.91
N THR A 211 6.52 -7.15 10.73
CA THR A 211 6.60 -7.98 11.93
C THR A 211 6.50 -9.45 11.58
N ASP A 212 5.51 -9.80 10.75
CA ASP A 212 5.22 -11.15 10.33
C ASP A 212 6.39 -11.76 9.56
N MET A 213 6.92 -11.04 8.57
CA MET A 213 8.02 -11.52 7.71
C MET A 213 9.41 -11.45 8.36
N ARG A 214 9.55 -10.94 9.59
CA ARG A 214 10.86 -10.59 10.18
C ARG A 214 11.81 -11.78 10.22
N GLU A 215 11.32 -12.94 10.67
CA GLU A 215 12.17 -14.08 11.02
C GLU A 215 12.37 -15.07 9.88
N ASP A 216 11.37 -15.22 9.00
CA ASP A 216 11.36 -16.24 7.94
C ASP A 216 11.21 -15.66 6.52
N GLY A 217 10.92 -14.37 6.39
CA GLY A 217 10.70 -13.74 5.08
C GLY A 217 9.37 -14.12 4.43
N VAL A 218 8.41 -14.69 5.17
CA VAL A 218 7.12 -15.18 4.64
C VAL A 218 5.97 -14.45 5.31
N LEU A 219 4.97 -14.02 4.51
CA LEU A 219 3.72 -13.50 5.06
C LEU A 219 2.76 -14.65 5.38
N ASN A 220 2.61 -14.96 6.66
CA ASN A 220 1.78 -16.04 7.18
C ASN A 220 0.34 -15.58 7.49
N SER A 221 0.14 -14.29 7.75
CA SER A 221 -1.18 -13.74 8.08
C SER A 221 -2.12 -13.69 6.88
N SER A 222 -3.14 -14.55 6.87
CA SER A 222 -4.19 -14.54 5.85
C SER A 222 -4.97 -13.22 5.81
N PHE A 223 -5.16 -12.55 6.94
CA PHE A 223 -5.82 -11.25 7.01
C PHE A 223 -5.04 -10.16 6.27
N LEU A 224 -3.71 -10.10 6.46
CA LEU A 224 -2.86 -9.15 5.75
C LEU A 224 -2.82 -9.48 4.26
N GLY A 225 -2.70 -10.76 3.89
CA GLY A 225 -2.78 -11.21 2.50
C GLY A 225 -4.08 -10.83 1.82
N SER A 226 -5.22 -11.11 2.46
CA SER A 226 -6.55 -10.68 2.00
C SER A 226 -6.64 -9.17 1.82
N THR A 227 -6.01 -8.38 2.71
CA THR A 227 -5.98 -6.91 2.59
C THR A 227 -5.25 -6.48 1.33
N LEU A 228 -4.10 -7.09 1.02
CA LEU A 228 -3.33 -6.79 -0.19
C LEU A 228 -4.11 -7.11 -1.47
N ILE A 229 -4.71 -8.30 -1.58
CA ILE A 229 -5.49 -8.67 -2.78
C ILE A 229 -6.79 -7.86 -2.89
N ASN A 230 -7.41 -7.49 -1.77
CA ASN A 230 -8.57 -6.61 -1.77
C ASN A 230 -8.18 -5.22 -2.32
N ASN A 231 -7.09 -4.64 -1.83
CA ASN A 231 -6.58 -3.36 -2.33
C ASN A 231 -6.26 -3.44 -3.82
N ALA A 232 -5.53 -4.46 -4.26
CA ALA A 232 -5.13 -4.61 -5.66
C ALA A 232 -6.33 -4.70 -6.61
N LYS A 233 -7.41 -5.38 -6.21
CA LYS A 233 -8.61 -5.54 -7.05
C LYS A 233 -9.54 -4.33 -7.07
N THR A 234 -9.47 -3.43 -6.09
CA THR A 234 -10.38 -2.27 -6.01
C THR A 234 -9.81 -1.01 -6.63
N ILE A 235 -8.48 -0.82 -6.60
CA ILE A 235 -7.81 0.35 -7.17
C ILE A 235 -8.05 0.50 -8.69
N LYS A 236 -8.05 1.75 -9.16
CA LYS A 236 -8.25 2.09 -10.59
C LYS A 236 -6.92 2.51 -11.21
N LEU A 237 -6.25 1.57 -11.86
CA LEU A 237 -4.89 1.74 -12.37
C LEU A 237 -4.75 2.94 -13.34
N ASP A 238 -5.68 3.08 -14.29
CA ASP A 238 -5.67 4.20 -15.24
C ASP A 238 -5.78 5.56 -14.53
N GLN A 239 -6.63 5.65 -13.50
CA GLN A 239 -6.80 6.88 -12.72
C GLN A 239 -5.53 7.21 -11.92
N ILE A 240 -4.85 6.20 -11.37
CA ILE A 240 -3.61 6.39 -10.60
C ILE A 240 -2.51 6.96 -11.48
N ARG A 241 -2.36 6.41 -12.69
CA ARG A 241 -1.43 6.94 -13.70
C ARG A 241 -1.74 8.39 -14.01
N GLU A 242 -2.99 8.70 -14.35
CA GLU A 242 -3.43 10.06 -14.64
C GLU A 242 -3.17 11.01 -13.45
N ASN A 243 -3.44 10.57 -12.22
CA ASN A 243 -3.20 11.36 -11.01
C ASN A 243 -1.71 11.71 -10.84
N LEU A 244 -0.81 10.74 -11.05
CA LEU A 244 0.63 10.95 -10.95
C LEU A 244 1.16 11.84 -12.07
N GLU A 245 0.73 11.63 -13.31
CA GLU A 245 1.08 12.48 -14.46
C GLU A 245 0.66 13.92 -14.20
N ASN A 246 -0.61 14.14 -13.84
CA ASN A 246 -1.13 15.46 -13.47
C ASN A 246 -0.37 16.07 -12.28
N ARG A 247 -0.01 15.27 -11.26
CA ARG A 247 0.75 15.76 -10.11
C ARG A 247 2.12 16.29 -10.53
N TYR A 248 2.86 15.56 -11.35
CA TYR A 248 4.19 15.98 -11.79
C TYR A 248 4.14 17.12 -12.81
N GLU A 249 3.14 17.14 -13.70
CA GLU A 249 2.91 18.26 -14.63
C GLU A 249 2.64 19.57 -13.87
N ASN A 250 1.81 19.52 -12.83
CA ASN A 250 1.56 20.66 -11.95
C ASN A 250 2.82 21.14 -11.20
N LEU A 251 3.84 20.29 -11.08
CA LEU A 251 5.16 20.61 -10.51
C LEU A 251 6.18 21.03 -11.59
N GLY A 252 5.74 21.22 -12.83
CA GLY A 252 6.55 21.64 -13.98
C GLY A 252 7.46 20.55 -14.53
N LEU A 253 7.12 19.27 -14.34
CA LEU A 253 7.86 18.13 -14.85
C LEU A 253 7.01 17.35 -15.86
N SER A 254 7.61 17.00 -17.00
CA SER A 254 7.02 16.03 -17.93
C SER A 254 7.77 14.71 -17.73
N LEU A 255 7.11 13.76 -17.07
CA LEU A 255 7.68 12.47 -16.70
C LEU A 255 6.86 11.35 -17.33
N THR A 256 7.51 10.22 -17.59
CA THR A 256 6.84 8.99 -18.00
C THR A 256 6.73 8.09 -16.79
N ILE A 257 5.51 7.93 -16.27
CA ILE A 257 5.23 7.02 -15.16
C ILE A 257 5.55 5.59 -15.61
N PRO A 258 6.32 4.81 -14.81
CA PRO A 258 6.71 3.46 -15.19
C PRO A 258 5.48 2.54 -15.36
N ASP A 259 5.61 1.47 -16.13
CA ASP A 259 4.53 0.52 -16.47
C ASP A 259 4.24 -0.44 -15.30
N PHE A 260 3.60 0.08 -14.24
CA PHE A 260 3.37 -0.63 -12.98
C PHE A 260 2.15 -1.57 -13.04
N GLU A 261 1.23 -1.34 -13.96
CA GLU A 261 -0.05 -2.03 -14.09
C GLU A 261 0.13 -3.52 -14.39
N LYS A 262 1.14 -3.87 -15.18
CA LYS A 262 1.49 -5.27 -15.46
C LYS A 262 1.85 -6.02 -14.18
N TYR A 263 2.52 -5.37 -13.23
CA TYR A 263 2.94 -5.98 -11.97
C TYR A 263 1.79 -6.09 -10.98
N VAL A 264 0.88 -5.11 -10.95
CA VAL A 264 -0.38 -5.25 -10.18
C VAL A 264 -1.22 -6.40 -10.73
N THR A 265 -1.34 -6.49 -12.05
CA THR A 265 -2.05 -7.59 -12.73
C THR A 265 -1.41 -8.94 -12.44
N GLN A 266 -0.08 -9.01 -12.45
CA GLN A 266 0.68 -10.21 -12.08
C GLN A 266 0.37 -10.66 -10.65
N PHE A 267 0.37 -9.74 -9.68
CA PHE A 267 -0.01 -10.04 -8.30
C PHE A 267 -1.43 -10.61 -8.23
N ILE A 268 -2.41 -9.94 -8.85
CA ILE A 268 -3.82 -10.37 -8.84
C ILE A 268 -4.01 -11.78 -9.42
N ASN A 269 -3.28 -12.11 -10.48
CA ASN A 269 -3.45 -13.38 -11.20
C ASN A 269 -2.74 -14.56 -10.54
N ASN A 270 -1.70 -14.30 -9.75
CA ASN A 270 -0.82 -15.36 -9.24
C ASN A 270 -0.95 -15.59 -7.74
N THR A 271 -1.46 -14.62 -6.97
CA THR A 271 -1.50 -14.76 -5.51
C THR A 271 -2.58 -15.75 -5.06
N ASP A 272 -2.23 -16.53 -4.04
CA ASP A 272 -3.16 -17.45 -3.37
C ASP A 272 -3.97 -16.77 -2.25
N PHE A 273 -3.81 -15.45 -2.04
CA PHE A 273 -4.57 -14.73 -1.02
C PHE A 273 -6.08 -14.70 -1.33
N GLU A 274 -6.89 -14.96 -0.31
CA GLU A 274 -8.34 -14.97 -0.44
C GLU A 274 -8.89 -13.56 -0.64
N TYR A 275 -9.57 -13.34 -1.77
CA TYR A 275 -10.30 -12.11 -2.03
C TYR A 275 -11.62 -12.08 -1.24
N THR A 276 -11.72 -11.14 -0.31
CA THR A 276 -12.88 -10.96 0.59
C THR A 276 -13.57 -9.60 0.45
N GLY A 277 -13.00 -8.71 -0.39
CA GLY A 277 -13.44 -7.34 -0.63
C GLY A 277 -14.48 -7.20 -1.73
N GLY A 278 -15.34 -8.19 -1.92
CA GLY A 278 -16.49 -8.11 -2.84
C GLY A 278 -17.66 -7.33 -2.26
N ILE A 279 -18.55 -6.86 -3.13
CA ILE A 279 -19.80 -6.20 -2.72
C ILE A 279 -20.67 -7.21 -1.96
N LYS A 280 -21.20 -6.81 -0.80
CA LYS A 280 -22.02 -7.67 0.05
C LYS A 280 -23.50 -7.33 -0.08
N TYR A 281 -24.33 -8.37 -0.11
CA TYR A 281 -25.79 -8.27 -0.18
C TYR A 281 -26.41 -8.93 1.06
N PRO A 282 -26.52 -8.20 2.19
CA PRO A 282 -27.00 -8.76 3.46
C PRO A 282 -28.46 -9.23 3.36
N GLU A 283 -28.87 -10.16 4.24
CA GLU A 283 -30.23 -10.71 4.25
C GLU A 283 -31.31 -9.65 4.51
N THR A 284 -30.99 -8.66 5.35
CA THR A 284 -31.90 -7.59 5.74
C THR A 284 -31.25 -6.22 5.61
N GLY A 285 -32.10 -5.20 5.49
CA GLY A 285 -31.74 -3.80 5.61
C GLY A 285 -32.72 -3.05 6.51
N ASN A 286 -32.73 -1.73 6.40
CA ASN A 286 -33.54 -0.83 7.21
C ASN A 286 -35.04 -0.99 6.95
N PHE A 287 -35.41 -1.53 5.78
CA PHE A 287 -36.78 -1.68 5.31
C PHE A 287 -37.25 -3.14 5.28
N GLY A 288 -36.56 -4.01 6.03
CA GLY A 288 -36.90 -5.43 6.15
C GLY A 288 -36.00 -6.32 5.30
N ILE A 289 -36.57 -7.36 4.71
CA ILE A 289 -35.80 -8.34 3.93
C ILE A 289 -35.25 -7.67 2.66
N ASN A 290 -34.00 -7.98 2.32
CA ASN A 290 -33.33 -7.42 1.16
C ASN A 290 -33.75 -8.12 -0.13
N LEU A 291 -34.11 -7.34 -1.15
CA LEU A 291 -34.37 -7.81 -2.51
C LEU A 291 -33.09 -8.32 -3.18
N LEU A 292 -31.91 -7.91 -2.72
CA LEU A 292 -30.63 -8.38 -3.25
C LEU A 292 -30.07 -9.60 -2.54
N TYR A 293 -30.73 -10.08 -1.48
CA TYR A 293 -30.30 -11.31 -0.82
C TYR A 293 -30.46 -12.51 -1.77
N ARG A 294 -29.35 -13.15 -2.16
CA ARG A 294 -29.33 -14.08 -3.30
C ARG A 294 -30.21 -15.31 -3.11
N GLU A 295 -30.34 -15.80 -1.89
CA GLU A 295 -31.04 -17.07 -1.61
C GLU A 295 -32.57 -16.94 -1.57
N LYS A 296 -33.11 -15.71 -1.53
CA LYS A 296 -34.56 -15.49 -1.45
C LYS A 296 -35.15 -15.05 -2.79
N THR A 297 -36.09 -15.85 -3.30
CA THR A 297 -36.79 -15.62 -4.58
C THR A 297 -38.30 -15.45 -4.43
N GLU A 298 -38.86 -15.61 -3.23
CA GLU A 298 -40.30 -15.45 -2.98
C GLU A 298 -40.57 -14.38 -1.94
N TYR A 299 -41.44 -13.45 -2.27
CA TYR A 299 -41.78 -12.29 -1.45
C TYR A 299 -43.31 -12.10 -1.40
N ALA A 300 -43.85 -11.65 -0.27
CA ALA A 300 -45.24 -11.24 -0.18
C ALA A 300 -45.38 -9.77 -0.63
N SER A 301 -46.61 -9.30 -0.81
CA SER A 301 -46.85 -7.84 -0.88
C SER A 301 -46.36 -7.15 0.40
N GLY A 302 -45.59 -6.07 0.29
CA GLY A 302 -45.00 -5.40 1.43
C GLY A 302 -43.81 -4.50 1.08
N THR A 303 -43.16 -3.97 2.12
CA THR A 303 -41.97 -3.13 2.02
C THR A 303 -40.70 -3.95 2.24
N TYR A 304 -39.65 -3.64 1.48
CA TYR A 304 -38.38 -4.35 1.39
C TYR A 304 -37.21 -3.40 1.19
N SER A 305 -36.00 -3.89 1.48
CA SER A 305 -34.75 -3.17 1.27
C SER A 305 -34.13 -3.49 -0.09
N LEU A 306 -33.47 -2.52 -0.70
CA LEU A 306 -32.48 -2.71 -1.78
C LEU A 306 -31.09 -2.40 -1.21
N LYS A 307 -30.60 -3.27 -0.33
CA LYS A 307 -29.39 -3.04 0.47
C LYS A 307 -28.15 -3.67 -0.15
N ALA A 308 -27.07 -2.90 -0.22
CA ALA A 308 -25.74 -3.40 -0.54
C ALA A 308 -24.69 -2.73 0.36
N VAL A 309 -23.57 -3.41 0.57
CA VAL A 309 -22.39 -2.86 1.25
C VAL A 309 -21.23 -2.89 0.26
N LEU A 310 -20.81 -1.71 -0.19
CA LEU A 310 -19.82 -1.52 -1.22
C LEU A 310 -18.47 -1.18 -0.59
N PRO A 311 -17.43 -1.99 -0.78
CA PRO A 311 -16.05 -1.61 -0.44
C PRO A 311 -15.61 -0.38 -1.24
N GLU A 312 -14.65 0.38 -0.71
CA GLU A 312 -14.07 1.52 -1.42
C GLU A 312 -13.50 1.12 -2.79
N GLY A 313 -13.67 1.99 -3.80
CA GLY A 313 -13.28 1.72 -5.18
C GLY A 313 -14.25 0.84 -5.99
N THR A 314 -15.31 0.31 -5.36
CA THR A 314 -16.35 -0.48 -6.04
C THR A 314 -17.51 0.40 -6.51
N SER A 315 -18.26 -0.10 -7.49
CA SER A 315 -19.51 0.51 -7.95
C SER A 315 -20.55 -0.56 -8.23
N LEU A 316 -21.82 -0.19 -8.14
CA LEU A 316 -22.92 -1.12 -8.30
C LEU A 316 -24.03 -0.51 -9.16
N LYS A 317 -24.47 -1.28 -10.15
CA LYS A 317 -25.61 -0.96 -11.00
C LYS A 317 -26.58 -2.13 -10.97
N ILE A 318 -27.84 -1.85 -10.71
CA ILE A 318 -28.91 -2.86 -10.62
C ILE A 318 -30.00 -2.46 -11.58
N LYS A 319 -30.43 -3.39 -12.42
CA LYS A 319 -31.57 -3.19 -13.30
C LYS A 319 -32.71 -4.08 -12.84
N ILE A 320 -33.83 -3.46 -12.49
CA ILE A 320 -35.05 -4.16 -12.11
C ILE A 320 -35.99 -4.16 -13.31
N VAL A 321 -36.29 -5.35 -13.82
CA VAL A 321 -37.14 -5.60 -14.98
C VAL A 321 -38.46 -6.19 -14.52
N GLY A 322 -39.57 -5.62 -15.01
CA GLY A 322 -40.92 -6.04 -14.65
C GLY A 322 -41.81 -4.84 -14.40
N GLN A 323 -43.10 -4.95 -14.72
CA GLN A 323 -44.05 -3.85 -14.64
C GLN A 323 -45.07 -4.07 -13.52
N HIS A 324 -45.60 -2.98 -12.97
CA HIS A 324 -46.75 -2.93 -12.05
C HIS A 324 -46.56 -3.52 -10.65
N HIS A 325 -45.67 -4.49 -10.44
CA HIS A 325 -45.57 -5.19 -9.14
C HIS A 325 -44.56 -4.59 -8.15
N TRP A 326 -43.89 -3.51 -8.53
CA TRP A 326 -42.95 -2.82 -7.66
C TRP A 326 -43.04 -1.31 -7.85
N PHE A 327 -42.83 -0.60 -6.75
CA PHE A 327 -42.76 0.85 -6.70
C PHE A 327 -41.89 1.27 -5.53
N TYR A 328 -41.65 2.58 -5.40
CA TYR A 328 -40.90 3.13 -4.29
C TYR A 328 -41.37 4.55 -3.98
N PRO A 329 -41.20 5.03 -2.73
CA PRO A 329 -41.53 6.39 -2.35
C PRO A 329 -40.85 7.43 -3.24
N ALA A 330 -41.59 8.45 -3.68
CA ALA A 330 -41.07 9.49 -4.58
C ALA A 330 -39.89 10.29 -3.99
N PHE A 331 -39.80 10.36 -2.65
CA PHE A 331 -38.72 11.02 -1.94
C PHE A 331 -38.11 10.06 -0.92
N GLN A 332 -36.82 9.82 -1.08
CA GLN A 332 -35.97 9.12 -0.12
C GLN A 332 -34.64 9.87 -0.04
N VAL A 333 -34.09 10.01 1.16
CA VAL A 333 -32.84 10.75 1.39
C VAL A 333 -31.73 9.78 1.79
N GLU A 334 -30.50 10.13 1.42
CA GLU A 334 -29.29 9.39 1.82
C GLU A 334 -29.31 7.88 1.52
N THR A 335 -30.01 7.47 0.47
CA THR A 335 -30.14 6.05 0.11
C THR A 335 -28.85 5.45 -0.46
N GLY A 336 -27.98 6.30 -1.02
CA GLY A 336 -26.82 5.85 -1.80
C GLY A 336 -27.17 5.30 -3.18
N TRP A 337 -28.42 5.46 -3.63
CA TRP A 337 -28.91 5.01 -4.94
C TRP A 337 -29.43 6.17 -5.78
N ASN A 338 -29.10 6.15 -7.08
CA ASN A 338 -29.66 7.04 -8.09
C ASN A 338 -30.48 6.24 -9.12
N PRO A 339 -31.82 6.29 -9.04
CA PRO A 339 -32.68 5.62 -10.01
C PRO A 339 -32.74 6.40 -11.34
N SER A 340 -32.66 5.68 -12.45
CA SER A 340 -32.82 6.22 -13.80
C SER A 340 -34.28 6.59 -14.10
N ALA A 341 -34.49 7.26 -15.24
CA ALA A 341 -35.81 7.31 -15.85
C ALA A 341 -36.33 5.89 -16.15
N TRP A 342 -37.66 5.74 -16.19
CA TRP A 342 -38.30 4.48 -16.59
C TRP A 342 -38.01 4.16 -18.06
N ASN A 343 -37.59 2.93 -18.33
CA ASN A 343 -37.46 2.42 -19.68
C ASN A 343 -38.73 1.68 -20.09
N ASN A 344 -39.44 2.20 -21.10
CA ASN A 344 -40.67 1.61 -21.61
C ASN A 344 -40.45 0.39 -22.51
N GLU A 345 -39.29 0.27 -23.16
CA GLU A 345 -39.01 -0.79 -24.14
C GLU A 345 -38.85 -2.14 -23.45
N ASP A 346 -38.06 -2.18 -22.38
CA ASP A 346 -37.78 -3.38 -21.60
C ASP A 346 -38.50 -3.42 -20.24
N ARG A 347 -39.34 -2.42 -19.96
CA ARG A 347 -40.12 -2.30 -18.72
C ARG A 347 -39.23 -2.37 -17.49
N SER A 348 -38.21 -1.53 -17.45
CA SER A 348 -37.19 -1.57 -16.39
C SER A 348 -36.81 -0.21 -15.83
N ARG A 349 -36.08 -0.25 -14.72
CA ARG A 349 -35.34 0.90 -14.20
C ARG A 349 -33.98 0.45 -13.70
N THR A 350 -32.99 1.31 -13.90
CA THR A 350 -31.64 1.11 -13.39
C THR A 350 -31.42 1.93 -12.14
N PHE A 351 -30.85 1.33 -11.11
CA PHE A 351 -30.42 1.96 -9.86
C PHE A 351 -28.89 1.91 -9.85
N THR A 352 -28.25 3.08 -9.73
CA THR A 352 -26.78 3.18 -9.71
C THR A 352 -26.33 3.67 -8.35
N SER A 353 -25.32 3.02 -7.75
CA SER A 353 -24.72 3.47 -6.50
C SER A 353 -24.10 4.86 -6.65
N THR A 354 -24.37 5.77 -5.73
CA THR A 354 -23.78 7.12 -5.72
C THR A 354 -22.61 7.25 -4.75
N ARG A 355 -22.41 6.26 -3.88
CA ARG A 355 -21.33 6.18 -2.90
C ARG A 355 -21.04 4.72 -2.55
N THR A 356 -19.88 4.51 -1.95
CA THR A 356 -19.44 3.29 -1.27
C THR A 356 -20.03 3.21 0.14
N GLY A 357 -19.73 2.14 0.86
CA GLY A 357 -20.26 1.86 2.19
C GLY A 357 -21.66 1.24 2.14
N GLU A 358 -22.45 1.47 3.19
CA GLU A 358 -23.83 0.97 3.25
C GLU A 358 -24.77 1.86 2.42
N ILE A 359 -25.44 1.24 1.45
CA ILE A 359 -26.51 1.85 0.66
C ILE A 359 -27.77 1.02 0.81
N ASP A 360 -28.92 1.67 0.94
CA ASP A 360 -30.21 1.02 1.14
C ASP A 360 -31.33 1.90 0.58
N PHE A 361 -32.35 1.27 0.00
CA PHE A 361 -33.46 1.93 -0.66
C PHE A 361 -34.76 1.22 -0.30
N GLU A 362 -35.79 2.00 0.04
CA GLU A 362 -37.12 1.46 0.30
C GLU A 362 -37.78 1.08 -1.02
N MET A 363 -38.15 -0.20 -1.13
CA MET A 363 -38.89 -0.76 -2.25
C MET A 363 -40.18 -1.38 -1.74
N SER A 364 -41.28 -1.20 -2.47
CA SER A 364 -42.55 -1.85 -2.16
C SER A 364 -42.91 -2.82 -3.28
N LEU A 365 -43.30 -4.03 -2.90
CA LEU A 365 -43.83 -5.05 -3.80
C LEU A 365 -45.34 -5.18 -3.61
N LEU A 366 -46.06 -5.38 -4.71
CA LEU A 366 -47.52 -5.56 -4.71
C LEU A 366 -47.92 -6.65 -5.68
N ALA A 367 -48.55 -7.71 -5.16
CA ALA A 367 -49.22 -8.71 -5.98
C ALA A 367 -50.52 -8.10 -6.51
N PHE A 368 -50.74 -8.21 -7.82
CA PHE A 368 -52.04 -7.94 -8.42
C PHE A 368 -52.66 -9.27 -8.82
N GLN A 369 -53.86 -9.53 -8.34
CA GLN A 369 -54.70 -10.63 -8.80
C GLN A 369 -55.87 -9.99 -9.57
N ASP A 370 -55.68 -9.74 -10.86
CA ASP A 370 -56.79 -9.36 -11.74
C ASP A 370 -57.24 -10.59 -12.52
N ASP A 371 -58.25 -11.29 -11.99
CA ASP A 371 -58.85 -12.49 -12.58
C ASP A 371 -59.47 -12.26 -13.98
N SER A 372 -59.54 -11.01 -14.44
CA SER A 372 -60.12 -10.65 -15.75
C SER A 372 -59.07 -10.48 -16.87
N LEU A 373 -57.78 -10.37 -16.52
CA LEU A 373 -56.69 -10.13 -17.47
C LEU A 373 -55.54 -11.11 -17.19
N ASN A 374 -55.48 -12.18 -17.99
CA ASN A 374 -54.47 -13.24 -17.95
C ASN A 374 -53.04 -12.79 -18.38
N THR A 375 -52.70 -11.50 -18.19
CA THR A 375 -51.60 -10.81 -18.87
C THR A 375 -50.49 -10.29 -17.95
N TYR A 376 -50.61 -10.44 -16.62
CA TYR A 376 -49.61 -9.95 -15.67
C TYR A 376 -48.87 -11.10 -14.99
N THR A 377 -47.54 -11.02 -14.99
CA THR A 377 -46.68 -11.94 -14.26
C THR A 377 -46.31 -11.29 -12.93
N ASN A 378 -46.64 -11.92 -11.78
CA ASN A 378 -46.16 -11.50 -10.45
C ASN A 378 -44.66 -11.75 -10.26
N LYS A 379 -43.86 -11.57 -11.31
CA LYS A 379 -42.43 -11.84 -11.35
C LYS A 379 -41.69 -10.59 -11.77
N ILE A 380 -40.56 -10.33 -11.12
CA ILE A 380 -39.63 -9.28 -11.52
C ILE A 380 -38.24 -9.91 -11.60
N ASN A 381 -37.44 -9.48 -12.57
CA ASN A 381 -36.04 -9.88 -12.69
C ASN A 381 -35.14 -8.77 -12.15
N ILE A 382 -34.13 -9.14 -11.37
CA ILE A 382 -33.11 -8.23 -10.85
C ILE A 382 -31.79 -8.63 -11.51
N GLU A 383 -31.26 -7.77 -12.36
CA GLU A 383 -29.96 -7.93 -13.00
C GLU A 383 -28.93 -7.06 -12.27
N VAL A 384 -27.76 -7.61 -11.95
CA VAL A 384 -26.73 -6.92 -11.18
C VAL A 384 -25.43 -6.85 -11.96
N TYR A 385 -24.84 -5.66 -11.96
CA TYR A 385 -23.62 -5.30 -12.66
C TYR A 385 -22.66 -4.65 -11.65
N GLU A 386 -21.62 -5.36 -11.25
CA GLU A 386 -20.62 -4.90 -10.29
C GLU A 386 -19.44 -4.22 -11.01
N ASN A 387 -18.84 -3.21 -10.38
CA ASN A 387 -17.60 -2.55 -10.79
C ASN A 387 -17.61 -1.97 -12.22
N ASN A 388 -18.73 -1.33 -12.60
CA ASN A 388 -18.96 -0.77 -13.94
C ASN A 388 -18.87 -1.80 -15.07
N SER A 389 -19.03 -3.09 -14.77
CA SER A 389 -19.12 -4.13 -15.79
C SER A 389 -20.27 -3.86 -16.75
N ASP A 390 -19.99 -4.01 -18.05
CA ASP A 390 -21.01 -4.08 -19.10
C ASP A 390 -21.61 -5.49 -19.19
N GLU A 391 -20.93 -6.50 -18.64
CA GLU A 391 -21.42 -7.86 -18.52
C GLU A 391 -22.19 -8.06 -17.22
N LEU A 392 -23.26 -8.86 -17.31
CA LEU A 392 -24.08 -9.27 -16.16
C LEU A 392 -23.23 -10.04 -15.15
N THR A 393 -23.18 -9.56 -13.91
CA THR A 393 -22.48 -10.27 -12.82
C THR A 393 -23.32 -11.41 -12.28
N TRP A 394 -24.61 -11.15 -12.03
CA TRP A 394 -25.60 -12.17 -11.68
C TRP A 394 -27.00 -11.60 -11.85
N GLU A 395 -27.99 -12.48 -11.98
CA GLU A 395 -29.41 -12.11 -11.97
C GLU A 395 -30.23 -12.98 -11.02
N LYS A 396 -31.42 -12.50 -10.68
CA LYS A 396 -32.38 -13.21 -9.85
C LYS A 396 -33.80 -12.84 -10.25
N GLU A 397 -34.58 -13.85 -10.63
CA GLU A 397 -36.03 -13.72 -10.74
C GLU A 397 -36.66 -13.88 -9.34
N ILE A 398 -37.53 -12.94 -8.97
CA ILE A 398 -38.35 -13.05 -7.75
C ILE A 398 -39.83 -13.13 -8.11
N SER A 399 -40.56 -13.93 -7.34
CA SER A 399 -42.02 -14.10 -7.43
C SER A 399 -42.72 -13.45 -6.24
N ILE A 400 -43.80 -12.73 -6.52
CA ILE A 400 -44.58 -11.96 -5.55
C ILE A 400 -45.90 -12.70 -5.30
N LYS A 401 -46.14 -13.05 -4.03
CA LYS A 401 -47.31 -13.81 -3.59
C LYS A 401 -48.35 -12.92 -2.92
#